data_AF-A0A1G0LBU2-F1
#
_entry.id   AF-A0A1G0LBU2-F1
#
_cell.length_a   1.000
_cell.length_b   1.000
_cell.length_c   1.000
_cell.angle_alpha   90.00
_cell.angle_beta   90.00
_cell.angle_gamma   90.00
#
_symmetry.space_group_name_H-M   'P 1'
#
loop_
_entity.id
_entity.type
_entity.pdbx_description
1 polymer ?
#
loop_
_entity_poly.entity_id
_entity_poly.type
_entity_poly.pdbx_seq_one_letter_code
_entity_poly.pdbx_strand_id
1 'polypeptide(L)'
;MGVDPGAARGDTIPVTFQGHLTIHGVTKTIRVPGTVVLRAGGADVTATFPLDMREFGIRPPSRFLGAVRVQPVTQVGVRLEFGA
;
A
#
# COMPACT_ATOMS: atom_id res chain seq x y z
N MET A 1 24.69 -30.43 -14.14
CA MET A 1 23.76 -29.96 -13.09
C MET A 1 23.62 -28.47 -13.27
N GLY A 2 22.52 -28.00 -13.85
CA GLY A 2 22.23 -26.58 -14.03
C GLY A 2 21.17 -26.15 -13.01
N VAL A 3 21.40 -25.02 -12.36
CA VAL A 3 20.41 -24.35 -11.53
C VAL A 3 19.95 -23.13 -12.30
N ASP A 4 18.63 -22.94 -12.45
CA ASP A 4 18.06 -21.64 -12.79
C ASP A 4 17.92 -20.86 -11.48
N PRO A 5 18.78 -19.88 -11.20
CA PRO A 5 18.61 -19.08 -10.00
C PRO A 5 17.33 -18.25 -10.14
N GLY A 6 16.33 -18.57 -9.32
CA GLY A 6 15.29 -17.59 -8.99
C GLY A 6 15.95 -16.35 -8.38
N ALA A 7 15.44 -15.16 -8.69
CA ALA A 7 16.01 -13.90 -8.24
C ALA A 7 16.36 -13.96 -6.74
N ALA A 8 17.65 -13.76 -6.41
CA ALA A 8 18.11 -13.69 -5.03
C ALA A 8 17.35 -12.57 -4.32
N ARG A 9 16.43 -12.93 -3.43
CA ARG A 9 15.70 -11.98 -2.59
C ARG A 9 16.57 -11.74 -1.35
N GLY A 10 16.92 -10.49 -1.09
CA GLY A 10 17.57 -10.13 0.17
C GLY A 10 16.63 -10.38 1.36
N ASP A 11 17.15 -10.11 2.56
CA ASP A 11 16.39 -10.32 3.80
C ASP A 11 15.08 -9.52 3.76
N THR A 12 13.97 -10.19 4.09
CA THR A 12 12.66 -9.55 4.22
C THR A 12 12.49 -9.03 5.64
N ILE A 13 12.41 -7.71 5.78
CA ILE A 13 12.33 -7.02 7.07
C ILE A 13 10.90 -6.52 7.29
N PRO A 14 10.17 -7.00 8.31
CA PRO A 14 8.88 -6.45 8.66
C PRO A 14 9.07 -5.06 9.31
N VAL A 15 8.28 -4.09 8.88
CA VAL A 15 8.35 -2.71 9.39
C VAL A 15 6.95 -2.12 9.56
N THR A 16 6.84 -1.06 10.36
CA THR A 16 5.66 -0.19 10.40
C THR A 16 6.04 1.18 9.86
N PHE A 17 5.49 1.53 8.71
CA PHE A 17 5.62 2.86 8.12
C PHE A 17 4.74 3.84 8.88
N GLN A 18 5.28 5.00 9.24
CA GLN A 18 4.49 6.10 9.80
C GLN A 18 4.70 7.33 8.91
N GLY A 19 3.62 8.00 8.54
CA GLY A 19 3.71 9.19 7.70
C GLY A 19 2.38 9.91 7.52
N HIS A 20 2.40 10.96 6.71
CA HIS A 20 1.23 11.75 6.38
C HIS A 20 0.66 11.30 5.03
N LEU A 21 -0.60 10.86 5.04
CA LEU A 21 -1.36 10.57 3.83
C LEU A 21 -2.29 11.75 3.56
N THR A 22 -2.12 12.39 2.41
CA THR A 22 -3.00 13.46 1.95
C THR A 22 -3.84 12.95 0.79
N ILE A 23 -5.16 12.91 0.98
CA ILE A 23 -6.11 12.55 -0.07
C ILE A 23 -7.20 13.61 -0.07
N HIS A 24 -7.51 14.15 -1.25
CA HIS A 24 -8.59 15.14 -1.42
C HIS A 24 -8.45 16.34 -0.45
N GLY A 25 -7.22 16.84 -0.27
CA GLY A 25 -6.91 17.97 0.61
C GLY A 25 -6.96 17.66 2.12
N VAL A 26 -7.37 16.45 2.51
CA VAL A 26 -7.37 16.01 3.91
C VAL A 26 -6.07 15.25 4.19
N THR A 27 -5.29 15.73 5.16
CA THR A 27 -4.06 15.08 5.61
C THR A 27 -4.30 14.33 6.92
N LYS A 28 -3.88 13.06 6.97
CA LYS A 28 -3.91 12.25 8.18
C LYS A 28 -2.57 11.56 8.43
N THR A 29 -2.20 11.46 9.68
CA THR A 29 -1.07 10.60 10.10
C THR A 29 -1.55 9.16 10.13
N ILE A 30 -0.88 8.29 9.37
CA ILE A 30 -1.18 6.87 9.25
C ILE A 30 -0.01 6.01 9.73
N ARG A 31 -0.32 4.79 10.15
CA ARG A 31 0.64 3.74 10.49
C ARG A 31 0.29 2.49 9.69
N VAL A 32 1.21 2.02 8.86
CA VAL A 32 0.98 0.93 7.91
C VAL A 32 2.02 -0.15 8.11
N PRO A 33 1.64 -1.38 8.50
CA PRO A 33 2.56 -2.50 8.50
C PRO A 33 2.89 -2.92 7.07
N GLY A 34 4.14 -3.31 6.84
CA GLY A 34 4.59 -3.82 5.55
C GLY A 34 5.95 -4.50 5.66
N THR A 35 6.54 -4.79 4.51
CA THR A 35 7.85 -5.43 4.40
C THR A 35 8.77 -4.62 3.50
N VAL A 36 10.06 -4.68 3.83
CA VAL A 36 11.15 -4.14 3.02
C VAL A 36 12.08 -5.29 2.63
N VAL A 37 12.47 -5.38 1.37
CA VAL A 37 13.52 -6.30 0.90
C VAL A 37 14.68 -5.47 0.41
N LEU A 38 15.83 -5.56 1.08
CA LEU A 38 17.03 -4.84 0.65
C LEU A 38 17.65 -5.55 -0.56
N ARG A 39 18.06 -4.77 -1.57
CA ARG A 39 18.79 -5.24 -2.75
C ARG A 39 20.13 -4.52 -2.82
N ALA A 40 21.07 -5.05 -3.60
CA ALA A 40 22.33 -4.36 -3.87
C ALA A 40 22.04 -3.03 -4.59
N GLY A 41 22.17 -1.90 -3.88
CA GLY A 41 21.92 -0.55 -4.41
C GLY A 41 20.46 -0.07 -4.32
N GLY A 42 19.57 -0.78 -3.62
CA GLY A 42 18.15 -0.45 -3.60
C GLY A 42 17.33 -1.17 -2.54
N ALA A 43 16.00 -0.99 -2.59
CA ALA A 43 15.05 -1.65 -1.71
C ALA A 43 13.68 -1.82 -2.37
N ASP A 44 13.01 -2.93 -2.10
CA ASP A 44 11.59 -3.09 -2.41
C ASP A 44 10.76 -2.86 -1.17
N VAL A 45 9.62 -2.20 -1.34
CA VAL A 45 8.64 -1.99 -0.28
C VAL A 45 7.32 -2.60 -0.71
N THR A 46 6.74 -3.43 0.17
CA THR A 46 5.37 -3.93 0.00
C THR A 46 4.54 -3.64 1.24
N ALA A 47 3.32 -3.14 1.06
CA ALA A 47 2.38 -2.97 2.16
C ALA A 47 0.94 -3.08 1.65
N THR A 48 0.03 -3.51 2.53
CA THR A 48 -1.41 -3.50 2.26
C THR A 48 -2.13 -3.02 3.50
N PHE A 49 -3.06 -2.07 3.34
CA PHE A 49 -3.82 -1.55 4.47
C PHE A 49 -5.25 -1.13 4.08
N PRO A 50 -6.21 -1.25 5.00
CA PRO A 50 -7.56 -0.70 4.80
C PRO A 50 -7.53 0.84 4.84
N LEU A 51 -8.34 1.45 3.99
CA LEU A 51 -8.58 2.88 3.94
C LEU A 51 -10.08 3.14 3.87
N ASP A 52 -10.65 3.90 4.80
CA ASP A 52 -12.02 4.39 4.68
C ASP A 52 -12.04 5.70 3.89
N MET A 53 -12.65 5.68 2.72
CA MET A 53 -12.74 6.85 1.82
C MET A 53 -13.45 8.05 2.47
N ARG A 54 -14.39 7.78 3.38
CA ARG A 54 -15.17 8.82 4.06
C ARG A 54 -14.33 9.67 4.99
N GLU A 55 -13.25 9.09 5.53
CA GLU A 55 -12.29 9.80 6.38
C GLU A 55 -11.55 10.93 5.65
N PHE A 56 -11.52 10.88 4.32
CA PHE A 56 -10.90 11.87 3.45
C PHE A 56 -11.94 12.71 2.70
N GLY A 57 -13.20 12.71 3.16
CA GLY A 57 -14.28 13.49 2.56
C GLY A 57 -14.80 12.92 1.23
N ILE A 58 -14.37 11.72 0.84
CA ILE A 58 -14.82 11.09 -0.40
C ILE A 58 -16.11 10.32 -0.13
N ARG A 59 -17.16 10.65 -0.88
CA ARG A 59 -18.41 9.90 -0.86
C ARG A 59 -18.27 8.67 -1.77
N PRO A 60 -18.49 7.44 -1.26
CA PRO A 60 -18.46 6.24 -2.09
C PRO A 60 -19.49 6.33 -3.22
N PRO A 61 -19.14 5.91 -4.44
CA PRO A 61 -20.08 5.88 -5.55
C PRO A 61 -21.30 5.01 -5.25
N SER A 62 -22.46 5.46 -5.70
CA SER A 62 -23.69 4.67 -5.73
C SER A 62 -24.33 4.75 -7.11
N ARG A 63 -25.02 3.68 -7.52
CA ARG A 63 -25.80 3.61 -8.76
C ARG A 63 -27.22 3.13 -8.45
N PHE A 64 -28.14 3.30 -9.42
CA PHE A 64 -29.55 2.88 -9.32
C PHE A 64 -30.25 3.39 -8.06
N LEU A 65 -30.20 4.71 -7.82
CA LEU A 65 -30.82 5.36 -6.63
C LEU A 65 -30.38 4.74 -5.29
N GLY A 66 -29.18 4.15 -5.23
CA GLY A 66 -28.63 3.55 -4.02
C GLY A 66 -28.83 2.03 -3.90
N ALA A 67 -29.45 1.37 -4.88
CA ALA A 67 -29.57 -0.09 -4.91
C ALA A 67 -28.20 -0.79 -5.06
N VAL A 68 -27.21 -0.12 -5.66
CA VAL A 68 -25.82 -0.60 -5.73
C VAL A 68 -24.90 0.43 -5.10
N ARG A 69 -24.10 0.00 -4.12
CA ARG A 69 -23.19 0.87 -3.36
C ARG A 69 -21.80 0.27 -3.28
N VAL A 70 -20.79 1.11 -3.52
CA VAL A 70 -19.39 0.74 -3.28
C VAL A 70 -19.11 0.77 -1.78
N GLN A 71 -18.42 -0.24 -1.25
CA GLN A 71 -18.04 -0.26 0.16
C GLN A 71 -17.08 0.90 0.45
N PRO A 72 -17.25 1.62 1.57
CA PRO A 72 -16.43 2.79 1.91
C PRO A 72 -15.00 2.42 2.28
N VAL A 73 -14.77 1.20 2.79
CA VAL A 73 -13.45 0.69 3.11
C VAL A 73 -12.87 0.01 1.88
N THR A 74 -11.72 0.48 1.42
CA THR A 74 -10.96 -0.11 0.31
C THR A 74 -9.61 -0.62 0.80
N GLN A 75 -9.07 -1.65 0.16
CA GLN A 75 -7.71 -2.13 0.42
C GLN A 75 -6.74 -1.40 -0.52
N VAL A 76 -5.78 -0.70 0.07
CA VAL A 76 -4.69 -0.04 -0.68
C VAL A 76 -3.49 -0.97 -0.67
N GLY A 77 -3.05 -1.37 -1.87
CA GLY A 77 -1.81 -2.11 -2.06
C GLY A 77 -0.69 -1.18 -2.52
N VAL A 78 0.47 -1.30 -1.88
CA VAL A 78 1.69 -0.56 -2.19
C VAL A 78 2.75 -1.56 -2.61
N ARG A 79 3.35 -1.34 -3.78
CA ARG A 79 4.57 -2.01 -4.23
C ARG A 79 5.46 -0.96 -4.87
N LEU A 80 6.59 -0.69 -4.23
CA LEU A 80 7.57 0.30 -4.68
C LEU A 80 8.93 -0.36 -4.79
N GLU A 81 9.70 0.03 -5.79
CA GLU A 81 11.09 -0.34 -5.94
C GLU A 81 11.92 0.95 -5.91
N PHE A 82 12.96 0.95 -5.08
CA PHE A 82 13.91 2.04 -4.94
C PHE A 82 15.27 1.56 -5.44
N GLY A 83 15.92 2.35 -6.28
CA GLY A 83 17.27 2.11 -6.80
C GLY A 83 17.85 3.41 -7.35
N ALA A 84 19.18 3.49 -7.37
CA ALA A 84 19.93 4.54 -8.04
C ALA A 84 20.19 4.18 -9.51
#